data_AF-A0AAN6XNK8-F1
#
_entry.id   AF-A0AAN6XNK8-F1
#
_cell.length_a   1.000
_cell.length_b   1.000
_cell.length_c   1.000
_cell.angle_alpha   90.00
_cell.angle_beta   90.00
_cell.angle_gamma   90.00
#
_symmetry.space_group_name_H-M   'P 1'
#
loop_
_entity.id
_entity.type
_entity.pdbx_description
1 polymer ?
#
loop_
_entity_poly.entity_id
_entity_poly.type
_entity_poly.pdbx_seq_one_letter_code
_entity_poly.pdbx_strand_id
1 'polypeptide(L)'
;QVTCDQCEETFSNQRNWDQHLLSEKHIRNGPYYDDVPKYKCACNFYQARRDNYLRHLQRCLFRIDFVYVCVCGEPTQDKAAHENHINLCGRRRRGRG
;
A
#
# COMPACT_ATOMS: atom_id res chain seq x y z
N GLN A 1 3.38 31.49 -1.25
CA GLN A 1 2.81 30.71 -0.13
C GLN A 1 1.53 30.07 -0.63
N VAL A 2 1.27 28.82 -0.27
CA VAL A 2 0.06 28.06 -0.65
C VAL A 2 -0.70 27.75 0.64
N THR A 3 -2.02 27.93 0.64
CA THR A 3 -2.87 27.77 1.85
C THR A 3 -3.84 26.62 1.66
N CYS A 4 -4.10 25.86 2.73
CA CYS A 4 -5.07 24.77 2.70
C CYS A 4 -6.48 25.26 2.95
N ASP A 5 -7.38 25.08 2.01
CA ASP A 5 -8.78 25.50 2.18
C ASP A 5 -9.55 24.63 3.20
N GLN A 6 -9.00 23.47 3.60
CA GLN A 6 -9.64 22.56 4.55
C GLN A 6 -9.20 22.75 6.01
N CYS A 7 -7.99 23.26 6.23
CA CYS A 7 -7.44 23.44 7.59
C CYS A 7 -6.70 24.76 7.80
N GLU A 8 -6.70 25.64 6.80
CA GLU A 8 -6.13 27.00 6.80
C GLU A 8 -4.60 27.06 7.04
N GLU A 9 -3.91 25.92 7.05
CA GLU A 9 -2.46 25.87 7.17
C GLU A 9 -1.77 26.50 5.95
N THR A 10 -0.75 27.31 6.20
CA THR A 10 0.00 28.03 5.17
C THR A 10 1.38 27.43 4.97
N PHE A 11 1.76 27.18 3.71
CA PHE A 11 3.01 26.55 3.35
C PHE A 11 3.89 27.49 2.53
N SER A 12 5.18 27.51 2.86
CA SER A 12 6.17 28.36 2.21
C SER A 12 6.56 27.87 0.81
N ASN A 13 6.34 26.58 0.49
CA ASN A 13 6.70 26.00 -0.80
C ASN A 13 5.74 24.85 -1.21
N GLN A 14 5.74 24.54 -2.52
CA GLN A 14 4.90 23.51 -3.12
C GLN A 14 5.20 22.11 -2.56
N ARG A 15 6.45 21.80 -2.27
CA ARG A 15 6.84 20.50 -1.72
C ARG A 15 6.19 20.20 -0.36
N ASN A 16 6.17 21.18 0.53
CA ASN A 16 5.55 21.06 1.86
C ASN A 16 4.03 20.98 1.73
N TRP A 17 3.45 21.72 0.79
CA TRP A 17 2.05 21.60 0.41
C TRP A 17 1.69 20.18 -0.08
N ASP A 18 2.47 19.62 -1.00
CA ASP A 18 2.24 18.27 -1.51
C ASP A 18 2.35 17.23 -0.38
N GLN A 19 3.33 17.37 0.53
CA GLN A 19 3.45 16.51 1.71
C GLN A 19 2.29 16.65 2.69
N HIS A 20 1.73 17.85 2.81
CA HIS A 20 0.59 18.14 3.65
C HIS A 20 -0.68 17.43 3.12
N LEU A 21 -0.89 17.43 1.80
CA LEU A 21 -1.98 16.68 1.16
C LEU A 21 -1.86 15.16 1.38
N LEU A 22 -0.64 14.65 1.55
CA LEU A 22 -0.36 13.25 1.90
C LEU A 22 -0.46 12.96 3.41
N SER A 23 -0.94 13.90 4.23
CA SER A 23 -1.15 13.66 5.66
C SER A 23 -2.48 12.96 5.94
N GLU A 24 -2.56 12.16 7.00
CA GLU A 24 -3.78 11.42 7.36
C GLU A 24 -5.01 12.32 7.55
N LYS A 25 -4.81 13.59 7.94
CA LYS A 25 -5.86 14.61 8.08
C LYS A 25 -6.60 14.89 6.77
N HIS A 26 -5.88 14.91 5.65
CA HIS A 26 -6.44 15.18 4.31
C HIS A 26 -6.67 13.92 3.50
N ILE A 27 -6.03 12.81 3.84
CA ILE A 27 -6.28 11.53 3.20
C ILE A 27 -7.67 11.04 3.61
N ARG A 28 -7.98 10.90 4.91
CA ARG A 28 -9.15 10.14 5.35
C ARG A 28 -10.50 10.67 4.84
N ASN A 29 -10.62 11.99 4.60
CA ASN A 29 -11.85 12.66 4.19
C ASN A 29 -11.65 13.67 3.05
N GLY A 30 -10.48 13.72 2.42
CA GLY A 30 -10.19 14.70 1.37
C GLY A 30 -10.47 14.16 -0.03
N PRO A 31 -10.61 15.06 -1.02
CA PRO A 31 -10.93 14.71 -2.40
C PRO A 31 -9.84 13.88 -3.11
N TYR A 32 -8.66 13.75 -2.49
CA TYR A 32 -7.52 13.03 -3.03
C TYR A 32 -7.30 11.64 -2.40
N TYR A 33 -8.22 11.14 -1.55
CA TYR A 33 -8.05 9.88 -0.81
C TYR A 33 -7.70 8.66 -1.68
N ASP A 34 -8.39 8.55 -2.82
CA ASP A 34 -8.27 7.41 -3.73
C ASP A 34 -7.03 7.51 -4.62
N ASP A 35 -6.58 8.73 -4.92
CA ASP A 35 -5.42 9.01 -5.79
C ASP A 35 -4.09 8.98 -5.04
N VAL A 36 -4.10 9.01 -3.71
CA VAL A 36 -2.88 9.01 -2.90
C VAL A 36 -2.16 7.66 -3.04
N PRO A 37 -0.91 7.61 -3.54
CA PRO A 37 -0.14 6.38 -3.60
C PRO A 37 0.09 5.83 -2.19
N LYS A 38 -0.50 4.68 -1.88
CA LYS A 38 -0.33 4.00 -0.60
C LYS A 38 0.82 3.02 -0.72
N TYR A 39 1.93 3.29 -0.04
CA TYR A 39 3.00 2.30 0.11
C TYR A 39 2.50 1.20 1.05
N LYS A 40 2.56 -0.07 0.61
CA LYS A 40 2.12 -1.23 1.38
C LYS A 40 3.29 -2.20 1.59
N CYS A 41 3.57 -2.54 2.83
CA CYS A 41 4.51 -3.58 3.19
C CYS A 41 3.80 -4.95 3.20
N ALA A 42 4.55 -6.02 2.95
CA ALA A 42 4.05 -7.39 3.05
C ALA A 42 3.52 -7.76 4.45
N CYS A 43 4.00 -7.06 5.50
CA CYS A 43 3.47 -7.19 6.87
C CYS A 43 2.09 -6.52 7.07
N ASN A 44 1.45 -6.06 5.99
CA ASN A 44 0.21 -5.27 5.96
C ASN A 44 0.31 -3.84 6.52
N PHE A 45 1.48 -3.37 6.94
CA PHE A 45 1.69 -1.96 7.22
C PHE A 45 1.47 -1.11 5.96
N TYR A 46 0.75 0.00 6.08
CA TYR A 46 0.48 0.91 4.97
C TYR A 46 0.73 2.36 5.36
N GLN A 47 1.20 3.16 4.40
CA GLN A 47 1.45 4.58 4.63
C GLN A 47 1.49 5.35 3.32
N ALA A 48 0.90 6.55 3.29
CA ALA A 48 0.92 7.41 2.11
C ALA A 48 2.27 8.12 1.91
N ARG A 49 2.93 8.44 3.02
CA ARG A 49 4.21 9.14 3.01
C ARG A 49 5.39 8.19 2.85
N ARG A 50 6.22 8.46 1.83
CA ARG A 50 7.42 7.66 1.51
C ARG A 50 8.43 7.61 2.64
N ASP A 51 8.72 8.72 3.30
CA ASP A 51 9.70 8.80 4.39
C ASP A 51 9.29 7.97 5.61
N ASN A 52 8.00 8.02 5.98
CA ASN A 52 7.44 7.17 7.02
C ASN A 52 7.50 5.69 6.63
N TYR A 53 7.19 5.37 5.36
CA TYR A 53 7.29 4.00 4.85
C TYR A 53 8.73 3.47 4.89
N LEU A 54 9.72 4.28 4.49
CA LEU A 54 11.14 3.91 4.57
C LEU A 54 11.59 3.68 6.02
N ARG A 55 11.14 4.51 6.96
CA ARG A 55 11.41 4.31 8.39
C ARG A 55 10.81 3.00 8.91
N HIS A 56 9.62 2.63 8.42
CA HIS A 56 9.03 1.33 8.71
C HIS A 56 9.92 0.21 8.16
N LEU A 57 10.35 0.26 6.89
CA LEU A 57 11.20 -0.78 6.29
C LEU A 57 12.50 -1.01 7.08
N GLN A 58 13.12 0.05 7.61
CA GLN A 58 14.34 -0.07 8.43
C GLN A 58 14.15 -0.85 9.72
N ARG A 59 12.92 -0.94 10.25
CA ARG A 59 12.59 -1.59 11.53
C ARG A 59 11.68 -2.80 11.36
N CYS A 60 11.20 -3.07 10.17
CA CYS A 60 10.27 -4.15 9.89
C CYS A 60 11.00 -5.49 9.99
N LEU A 61 10.56 -6.33 10.91
CA LEU A 61 11.12 -7.67 11.11
C LEU A 61 10.36 -8.76 10.33
N PHE A 62 9.36 -8.37 9.54
CA PHE A 62 8.55 -9.31 8.78
C PHE A 62 9.40 -9.99 7.71
N ARG A 63 9.46 -11.32 7.80
CA ARG A 63 10.16 -12.14 6.81
C ARG A 63 9.22 -12.48 5.69
N ILE A 64 9.64 -12.16 4.47
CA ILE A 64 8.94 -12.57 3.26
C ILE A 64 9.53 -13.92 2.87
N ASP A 65 8.90 -14.98 3.35
CA ASP A 65 9.28 -16.35 3.02
C ASP A 65 8.57 -16.84 1.75
N PHE A 66 8.02 -15.95 0.93
CA PHE A 66 7.33 -16.29 -0.32
C PHE A 66 7.41 -15.14 -1.31
N VAL A 67 7.65 -15.45 -2.57
CA VAL A 67 7.80 -14.44 -3.63
C VAL A 67 6.55 -14.36 -4.50
N TYR A 68 5.77 -15.44 -4.53
CA TYR A 68 4.55 -15.56 -5.33
C TYR A 68 3.37 -15.88 -4.40
N VAL A 69 2.21 -15.29 -4.69
CA VAL A 69 0.96 -15.57 -3.96
C VAL A 69 -0.14 -15.73 -5.00
N CYS A 70 -0.82 -16.88 -5.00
CA CYS A 70 -1.94 -17.10 -5.92
C CYS A 70 -3.17 -16.32 -5.46
N VAL A 71 -4.12 -16.07 -6.36
CA VAL A 71 -5.42 -15.43 -6.04
C VAL A 71 -6.20 -16.21 -4.96
N CYS A 72 -5.99 -17.51 -4.84
CA CYS A 72 -6.57 -18.32 -3.75
C CYS A 72 -5.92 -18.09 -2.38
N GLY A 73 -4.83 -17.33 -2.31
CA GLY A 73 -4.06 -17.05 -1.09
C GLY A 73 -2.84 -17.93 -0.87
N GLU A 74 -2.62 -18.98 -1.65
CA GLU A 74 -1.47 -19.89 -1.47
C GLU A 74 -0.13 -19.21 -1.82
N PRO A 75 0.80 -19.09 -0.85
CA PRO A 75 2.12 -18.52 -1.07
C PRO A 75 3.14 -19.58 -1.52
N THR A 76 4.03 -19.22 -2.44
CA THR A 76 5.15 -20.08 -2.87
C THR A 76 6.43 -19.27 -3.05
N GLN A 77 7.59 -19.93 -2.87
CA GLN A 77 8.91 -19.36 -3.16
C GLN A 77 9.36 -19.66 -4.59
N ASP A 78 8.98 -20.83 -5.11
CA ASP A 78 9.39 -21.29 -6.43
C ASP A 78 8.40 -20.87 -7.52
N LYS A 79 8.97 -20.37 -8.62
CA LYS A 79 8.20 -19.88 -9.78
C LYS A 79 7.52 -21.03 -10.51
N ALA A 80 8.21 -22.15 -10.74
CA ALA A 80 7.65 -23.28 -11.48
C ALA A 80 6.50 -23.94 -10.68
N ALA A 81 6.64 -24.05 -9.36
CA ALA A 81 5.60 -24.48 -8.45
C ALA A 81 4.39 -23.53 -8.49
N HIS A 82 4.62 -22.21 -8.51
CA HIS A 82 3.55 -21.22 -8.68
C HIS A 82 2.83 -21.39 -10.03
N GLU A 83 3.58 -21.52 -11.12
CA GLU A 83 3.04 -21.70 -12.47
C GLU A 83 2.22 -23.00 -12.58
N ASN A 84 2.70 -24.09 -12.00
CA ASN A 84 1.93 -25.33 -11.93
C ASN A 84 0.65 -25.14 -11.10
N HIS A 85 0.77 -24.50 -9.93
CA HIS A 85 -0.37 -24.20 -9.07
C HIS A 85 -1.43 -23.37 -9.81
N ILE A 86 -1.09 -22.25 -10.46
CA ILE A 86 -2.09 -21.40 -11.15
C ILE A 86 -2.81 -22.14 -12.30
N ASN A 87 -2.15 -23.10 -12.96
CA ASN A 87 -2.77 -23.91 -14.02
C ASN A 87 -3.85 -24.86 -13.48
N LEU A 88 -3.71 -25.29 -12.22
CA LEU A 88 -4.64 -26.17 -11.51
C LEU A 88 -5.62 -25.40 -10.61
N CYS A 89 -5.20 -24.25 -10.11
CA CYS A 89 -5.94 -23.40 -9.19
C CYS A 89 -7.12 -22.73 -9.90
N GLY A 90 -8.27 -22.65 -9.22
CA GLY A 90 -9.51 -22.15 -9.82
C GLY A 90 -10.30 -23.18 -10.65
N ARG A 91 -9.83 -24.43 -10.84
CA ARG A 91 -10.59 -25.43 -11.61
C ARG A 91 -11.87 -25.97 -10.95
N ARG A 92 -12.15 -25.72 -9.65
CA ARG A 92 -13.49 -25.73 -8.98
C ARG A 92 -13.36 -24.91 -7.67
N ARG A 93 -14.26 -24.01 -7.26
CA ARG A 93 -15.73 -24.04 -7.29
C ARG A 93 -16.32 -22.63 -7.44
N ARG A 94 -17.32 -22.51 -8.33
CA ARG A 94 -18.48 -21.66 -8.05
C ARG A 94 -19.10 -22.18 -6.76
N GLY A 95 -18.94 -21.45 -5.66
CA GLY A 95 -19.48 -21.83 -4.35
C GLY A 95 -19.51 -20.61 -3.44
N ARG A 96 -20.72 -20.08 -3.25
CA ARG A 96 -21.07 -19.01 -2.32
C ARG A 96 -20.48 -19.26 -0.92
N GLY A 97 -20.00 -18.18 -0.31
CA GLY A 97 -19.91 -17.96 1.13
C GLY A 97 -20.22 -16.49 1.35
#